data_AF-A0A0D8IVU5-F1
#
_entry.id   AF-A0A0D8IVU5-F1
#
_cell.length_a   1.000
_cell.length_b   1.000
_cell.length_c   1.000
_cell.angle_alpha   90.00
_cell.angle_beta   90.00
_cell.angle_gamma   90.00
#
_symmetry.space_group_name_H-M   'P 1'
#
loop_
_entity.id
_entity.type
_entity.pdbx_description
1 polymer ?
#
loop_
_entity_poly.entity_id
_entity_poly.type
_entity_poly.pdbx_seq_one_letter_code
_entity_poly.pdbx_strand_id
1 'polypeptide(L)'
;MEYKLTAPLSKADAAKLRAGDTVLLSGTIYTARDAAHKRLCALAAEGKSLPFAIEDAVVYYAGPTPARPGGVIGSVGPTTSYRMDAYAPTLLDMGQTGMIGKGARGPEVVAAMRRTGAVYFAAIGGAGAAIAACVQSAEL
;
A
#
# COMPACT_ATOMS: atom_id res chain seq x y z
N MET A 1 2.39 -17.93 -9.83
CA MET A 1 1.44 -18.71 -9.00
C MET A 1 0.38 -17.76 -8.44
N GLU A 2 -0.74 -18.27 -7.94
CA GLU A 2 -1.75 -17.46 -7.22
C GLU A 2 -1.64 -17.71 -5.72
N TYR A 3 -1.67 -16.64 -4.93
CA TYR A 3 -1.69 -16.68 -3.47
C TYR A 3 -2.93 -15.96 -2.93
N LYS A 4 -3.47 -16.49 -1.83
CA LYS A 4 -4.48 -15.82 -1.01
C LYS A 4 -3.85 -15.42 0.31
N LEU A 5 -3.63 -14.13 0.50
CA LEU A 5 -2.94 -13.58 1.67
C LEU A 5 -3.86 -12.63 2.44
N THR A 6 -3.55 -12.41 3.71
CA THR A 6 -4.29 -11.50 4.59
C THR A 6 -3.36 -10.41 5.10
N ALA A 7 -3.83 -9.17 5.11
CA ALA A 7 -3.15 -8.04 5.72
C ALA A 7 -3.58 -7.89 7.20
N PRO A 8 -2.68 -7.50 8.14
CA PRO A 8 -1.28 -7.11 7.95
C PRO A 8 -0.40 -8.22 7.34
N LEU A 9 0.48 -7.85 6.41
CA LEU A 9 1.26 -8.80 5.62
C LEU A 9 2.57 -9.10 6.33
N SER A 10 2.67 -10.27 6.95
CA SER A 10 3.90 -10.67 7.64
C SER A 10 5.09 -10.76 6.67
N LYS A 11 6.30 -10.48 7.15
CA LYS A 11 7.55 -10.73 6.39
C LYS A 11 7.68 -12.19 5.92
N ALA A 12 7.19 -13.14 6.71
CA ALA A 12 7.20 -14.56 6.36
C ALA A 12 6.28 -14.89 5.16
N ASP A 13 5.12 -14.23 5.06
CA ASP A 13 4.23 -14.36 3.91
C ASP A 13 4.79 -13.62 2.69
N ALA A 14 5.31 -12.41 2.88
CA ALA A 14 5.96 -11.65 1.81
C ALA A 14 7.14 -12.42 1.19
N ALA A 15 7.94 -13.13 1.99
CA ALA A 15 9.12 -13.89 1.53
C ALA A 15 8.78 -15.06 0.58
N LYS A 16 7.55 -15.56 0.61
CA LYS A 16 7.07 -16.64 -0.29
C LYS A 16 6.89 -16.14 -1.73
N LEU A 17 6.67 -14.84 -1.90
CA LEU A 17 6.31 -14.26 -3.20
C LEU A 17 7.52 -14.11 -4.12
N ARG A 18 7.25 -14.19 -5.43
CA ARG A 18 8.17 -13.88 -6.50
C ARG A 18 7.53 -12.89 -7.47
N ALA A 19 8.36 -12.14 -8.19
CA ALA A 19 7.87 -11.23 -9.21
C ALA A 19 7.06 -12.00 -10.27
N GLY A 20 5.87 -11.49 -10.61
CA GLY A 20 4.94 -12.16 -11.53
C GLY A 20 3.89 -13.05 -10.86
N ASP A 21 3.98 -13.27 -9.54
CA ASP A 21 2.90 -13.92 -8.80
C ASP A 21 1.64 -13.04 -8.72
N THR A 22 0.49 -13.70 -8.70
CA THR A 22 -0.82 -13.07 -8.49
C THR A 22 -1.22 -13.23 -7.02
N VAL A 23 -1.73 -12.16 -6.41
CA VAL A 23 -2.15 -12.15 -5.01
C VAL A 23 -3.57 -11.63 -4.89
N LEU A 24 -4.43 -12.43 -4.28
CA LEU A 24 -5.72 -11.99 -3.75
C LEU A 24 -5.51 -11.63 -2.29
N LEU A 25 -5.55 -10.33 -1.99
CA LEU A 25 -5.30 -9.80 -0.66
C LEU A 25 -6.62 -9.48 0.05
N SER A 26 -6.80 -10.02 1.24
CA SER A 26 -7.91 -9.69 2.16
C SER A 26 -7.38 -8.98 3.41
N GLY A 27 -8.27 -8.40 4.22
CA GLY A 27 -7.92 -7.77 5.50
C GLY A 27 -7.73 -6.25 5.42
N THR A 28 -7.12 -5.67 6.45
CA THR A 28 -7.02 -4.21 6.63
C THR A 28 -5.80 -3.65 5.89
N ILE A 29 -6.02 -2.65 5.04
CA ILE A 29 -4.98 -1.89 4.34
C ILE A 29 -5.22 -0.39 4.54
N TYR A 30 -4.16 0.41 4.40
CA TYR A 30 -4.23 1.86 4.58
C TYR A 30 -4.14 2.57 3.25
N THR A 31 -5.03 3.52 2.96
CA THR A 31 -4.86 4.37 1.78
C THR A 31 -3.99 5.57 2.12
N ALA A 32 -2.90 5.78 1.39
CA ALA A 32 -2.08 6.98 1.52
C ALA A 32 -1.44 7.34 0.18
N ARG A 33 -1.35 8.63 -0.13
CA ARG A 33 -0.66 9.15 -1.31
C ARG A 33 0.22 10.35 -0.95
N ASP A 34 0.54 11.19 -1.93
CA ASP A 34 1.44 12.33 -1.88
C ASP A 34 1.47 13.10 -0.53
N ALA A 35 0.35 13.72 -0.13
CA ALA A 35 0.29 14.55 1.09
C ALA A 35 0.41 13.73 2.39
N ALA A 36 -0.18 12.55 2.42
CA ALA A 36 -0.10 11.64 3.56
C ALA A 36 1.34 11.16 3.76
N HIS A 37 2.02 10.73 2.70
CA HIS A 37 3.41 10.30 2.75
C HIS A 37 4.34 11.40 3.25
N LYS A 38 4.17 12.63 2.74
CA LYS A 38 4.93 13.79 3.23
C LYS A 38 4.76 13.99 4.74
N ARG A 39 3.52 13.90 5.25
CA ARG A 39 3.24 14.02 6.68
C ARG A 39 3.83 12.87 7.49
N LEU A 40 3.71 11.62 7.03
CA LEU A 40 4.24 10.44 7.71
C LEU A 40 5.78 10.52 7.83
N CYS A 41 6.47 10.90 6.75
CA CYS A 41 7.92 11.08 6.78
C CYS A 41 8.36 12.25 7.67
N ALA A 42 7.59 13.34 7.73
CA ALA A 42 7.86 14.43 8.68
C ALA A 42 7.74 13.96 10.14
N LEU A 43 6.66 13.23 10.47
CA LEU A 43 6.50 12.63 11.80
C LEU A 43 7.65 11.67 12.14
N ALA A 44 8.07 10.84 11.18
CA ALA A 44 9.19 9.92 11.34
C ALA A 44 10.51 10.66 11.61
N ALA A 45 10.79 11.74 10.87
CA ALA A 45 11.98 12.57 11.07
C ALA A 45 11.99 13.26 12.44
N GLU A 46 10.81 13.58 12.98
CA GLU A 46 10.63 14.14 14.33
C GLU A 46 10.61 13.09 15.45
N GLY A 47 10.71 11.79 15.12
CA GLY A 47 10.62 10.69 16.09
C GLY A 47 9.22 10.53 16.72
N LYS A 48 8.18 11.04 16.06
CA LYS A 48 6.78 10.97 16.52
C LYS A 48 6.10 9.69 16.05
N SER A 49 5.12 9.23 16.83
CA SER A 49 4.27 8.09 16.46
C SER A 49 3.45 8.38 15.20
N LEU A 50 3.33 7.37 14.32
CA LEU A 50 2.45 7.42 13.16
C LEU A 50 0.98 7.22 13.59
N PRO A 51 0.00 7.72 12.82
CA PRO A 51 -1.43 7.58 13.14
C PRO A 51 -1.98 6.16 12.96
N PHE A 52 -1.13 5.18 12.61
CA PHE A 52 -1.46 3.77 12.49
C PHE A 52 -0.22 2.89 12.78
N ALA A 53 -0.43 1.60 13.02
CA ALA A 53 0.65 0.63 13.19
C ALA A 53 1.32 0.33 11.84
N ILE A 54 2.59 0.72 11.70
CA ILE A 54 3.35 0.60 10.45
C ILE A 54 3.94 -0.80 10.22
N GLU A 55 4.22 -1.55 11.29
CA GLU A 55 4.74 -2.91 11.18
C GLU A 55 3.74 -3.79 10.43
N ASP A 56 4.23 -4.50 9.42
CA ASP A 56 3.45 -5.37 8.53
C ASP A 56 2.31 -4.66 7.77
N ALA A 57 2.30 -3.33 7.77
CA ALA A 57 1.28 -2.55 7.10
C ALA A 57 1.37 -2.69 5.58
N VAL A 58 0.20 -2.75 4.94
CA VAL A 58 0.06 -2.64 3.49
C VAL A 58 -0.53 -1.28 3.16
N VAL A 59 0.22 -0.46 2.43
CA VAL A 59 -0.21 0.89 2.02
C VAL A 59 -0.64 0.88 0.56
N TYR A 60 -1.91 1.21 0.33
CA TYR A 60 -2.50 1.40 -0.99
C TYR A 60 -2.40 2.85 -1.44
N TYR A 61 -1.65 3.07 -2.52
CA TYR A 61 -1.54 4.37 -3.16
C TYR A 61 -2.81 4.68 -3.93
N ALA A 62 -3.81 5.22 -3.23
CA ALA A 62 -5.10 5.55 -3.78
C ALA A 62 -5.67 6.81 -3.13
N GLY A 63 -6.61 7.44 -3.84
CA GLY A 63 -7.47 8.49 -3.33
C GLY A 63 -8.90 8.11 -3.70
N PRO A 64 -9.69 7.52 -2.79
CA PRO A 64 -11.06 7.12 -3.10
C PRO A 64 -11.91 8.34 -3.46
N THR A 65 -12.83 8.17 -4.42
CA THR A 65 -13.85 9.19 -4.68
C THR A 65 -14.88 9.19 -3.55
N PRO A 66 -15.72 10.24 -3.43
CA PRO A 66 -16.83 10.23 -2.49
C PRO A 66 -17.73 9.00 -2.69
N ALA A 67 -18.16 8.40 -1.58
CA ALA A 67 -19.15 7.33 -1.59
C ALA A 67 -20.53 7.90 -1.98
N ARG A 68 -21.34 7.07 -2.63
CA ARG A 68 -22.78 7.38 -2.81
C ARG A 68 -23.48 7.23 -1.44
N PRO A 69 -24.64 7.86 -1.21
CA PRO A 69 -25.40 7.65 0.01
C PRO A 69 -25.61 6.15 0.31
N GLY A 70 -25.25 5.72 1.52
CA GLY A 70 -25.30 4.31 1.94
C GLY A 70 -24.20 3.41 1.38
N GLY A 71 -23.29 3.93 0.56
CA GLY A 71 -22.14 3.19 0.03
C GLY A 71 -20.94 3.20 0.99
N VAL A 72 -20.18 2.10 0.97
CA VAL A 72 -18.96 1.95 1.81
C VAL A 72 -17.86 2.91 1.38
N ILE A 73 -17.58 2.98 0.08
CA ILE A 73 -16.53 3.78 -0.51
C ILE A 73 -16.88 4.14 -1.96
N GLY A 74 -16.33 5.23 -2.49
CA GLY A 74 -16.39 5.51 -3.92
C GLY A 74 -15.38 4.67 -4.72
N SER A 75 -15.24 4.99 -6.01
CA SER A 75 -14.23 4.36 -6.87
C SER A 75 -12.83 4.56 -6.26
N VAL A 76 -12.06 3.48 -6.16
CA VAL A 76 -10.75 3.48 -5.48
C VAL A 76 -9.71 2.77 -6.33
N GLY A 77 -9.36 3.39 -7.46
CA GLY A 77 -8.29 2.90 -8.34
C GLY A 77 -6.88 3.29 -7.85
N PRO A 78 -5.83 2.58 -8.31
CA PRO A 78 -4.45 2.91 -7.95
C PRO A 78 -4.00 4.22 -8.59
N THR A 79 -3.17 4.96 -7.86
CA THR A 79 -2.42 6.09 -8.39
C THR A 79 -0.98 5.69 -8.73
N THR A 80 -0.33 6.53 -9.52
CA THR A 80 1.05 6.29 -9.99
C THR A 80 2.05 6.28 -8.83
N SER A 81 2.73 5.16 -8.66
CA SER A 81 3.57 4.86 -7.49
C SER A 81 4.86 5.68 -7.44
N TYR A 82 5.44 6.07 -8.58
CA TYR A 82 6.73 6.78 -8.60
C TYR A 82 6.70 8.08 -7.77
N ARG A 83 5.53 8.71 -7.62
CA ARG A 83 5.38 9.95 -6.83
C ARG A 83 5.65 9.74 -5.33
N MET A 84 5.59 8.50 -4.87
CA MET A 84 5.89 8.12 -3.48
C MET A 84 7.33 7.58 -3.31
N ASP A 85 8.13 7.50 -4.37
CA ASP A 85 9.46 6.87 -4.30
C ASP A 85 10.44 7.61 -3.37
N ALA A 86 10.29 8.93 -3.22
CA ALA A 86 11.08 9.73 -2.28
C ALA A 86 10.74 9.46 -0.80
N TYR A 87 9.56 8.87 -0.52
CA TYR A 87 9.05 8.67 0.84
C TYR A 87 9.05 7.20 1.26
N ALA A 88 8.80 6.30 0.29
CA ALA A 88 8.60 4.90 0.58
C ALA A 88 9.78 4.22 1.28
N PRO A 89 11.07 4.47 0.92
CA PRO A 89 12.19 3.85 1.64
C PRO A 89 12.12 4.06 3.16
N THR A 90 11.77 5.26 3.60
CA THR A 90 11.60 5.57 5.04
C THR A 90 10.51 4.71 5.67
N LEU A 91 9.34 4.59 5.05
CA LEU A 91 8.24 3.79 5.61
C LEU A 91 8.54 2.29 5.60
N LEU A 92 9.24 1.80 4.57
CA LEU A 92 9.70 0.41 4.50
C LEU A 92 10.70 0.11 5.64
N ASP A 93 11.66 1.01 5.87
CA ASP A 93 12.63 0.87 6.96
C ASP A 93 11.98 0.93 8.35
N MET A 94 10.81 1.58 8.47
CA MET A 94 10.02 1.62 9.69
C MET A 94 9.17 0.37 9.94
N GLY A 95 9.07 -0.57 8.99
CA GLY A 95 8.34 -1.82 9.16
C GLY A 95 7.21 -2.07 8.17
N GLN A 96 6.93 -1.15 7.25
CA GLN A 96 5.93 -1.37 6.19
C GLN A 96 6.38 -2.53 5.28
N THR A 97 5.52 -3.53 5.07
CA THR A 97 5.85 -4.72 4.26
C THR A 97 5.16 -4.76 2.90
N GLY A 98 4.06 -4.02 2.73
CA GLY A 98 3.30 -4.02 1.49
C GLY A 98 3.08 -2.64 0.90
N MET A 99 3.20 -2.55 -0.41
CA MET A 99 2.82 -1.37 -1.20
C MET A 99 1.88 -1.81 -2.32
N ILE A 100 0.79 -1.08 -2.56
CA ILE A 100 -0.11 -1.32 -3.70
C ILE A 100 -0.20 -0.05 -4.53
N GLY A 101 -0.02 -0.13 -5.85
CA GLY A 101 -0.14 1.03 -6.74
C GLY A 101 -0.04 0.67 -8.21
N LYS A 102 0.28 1.64 -9.07
CA LYS A 102 0.52 1.39 -10.51
C LYS A 102 1.82 2.03 -11.01
N GLY A 103 2.38 1.43 -12.05
CA GLY A 103 3.64 1.86 -12.66
C GLY A 103 4.88 1.29 -11.98
N ALA A 104 6.04 1.55 -12.58
CA ALA A 104 7.32 1.11 -12.08
C ALA A 104 7.74 1.87 -10.81
N ARG A 105 8.72 1.29 -10.10
CA ARG A 105 9.34 1.84 -8.89
C ARG A 105 10.81 2.13 -9.17
N GLY A 106 11.32 3.21 -8.62
CA GLY A 106 12.72 3.61 -8.77
C GLY A 106 13.70 2.71 -8.03
N PRO A 107 15.00 2.80 -8.37
CA PRO A 107 16.05 1.93 -7.81
C PRO A 107 16.16 2.01 -6.28
N GLU A 108 15.98 3.19 -5.69
CA GLU A 108 16.03 3.38 -4.23
C GLU A 108 14.95 2.56 -3.50
N VAL A 109 13.74 2.52 -4.05
CA VAL A 109 12.68 1.68 -3.49
C VAL A 109 13.02 0.21 -3.66
N VAL A 110 13.52 -0.20 -4.84
CA VAL A 110 13.92 -1.59 -5.06
C VAL A 110 15.01 -2.02 -4.09
N ALA A 111 15.97 -1.15 -3.79
CA ALA A 111 17.00 -1.38 -2.79
C ALA A 111 16.40 -1.51 -1.38
N ALA A 112 15.48 -0.63 -0.99
CA ALA A 112 14.77 -0.70 0.28
C ALA A 112 13.93 -1.98 0.41
N MET A 113 13.21 -2.39 -0.64
CA MET A 113 12.46 -3.66 -0.69
C MET A 113 13.37 -4.86 -0.45
N ARG A 114 14.54 -4.90 -1.10
CA ARG A 114 15.51 -5.98 -0.92
C ARG A 114 16.05 -6.06 0.51
N ARG A 115 16.30 -4.92 1.15
CA ARG A 115 16.79 -4.86 2.53
C ARG A 115 15.72 -5.22 3.57
N THR A 116 14.48 -4.82 3.33
CA THR A 116 13.38 -4.95 4.31
C THR A 116 12.53 -6.20 4.11
N GLY A 117 12.60 -6.82 2.94
CA GLY A 117 11.72 -7.91 2.53
C GLY A 117 10.33 -7.44 2.06
N ALA A 118 10.11 -6.13 1.91
CA ALA A 118 8.83 -5.59 1.48
C ALA A 118 8.53 -5.88 0.00
N VAL A 119 7.24 -5.97 -0.31
CA VAL A 119 6.73 -6.31 -1.64
C VAL A 119 5.88 -5.18 -2.23
N TYR A 120 5.90 -5.08 -3.55
CA TYR A 120 5.09 -4.15 -4.31
C TYR A 120 4.10 -4.92 -5.19
N PHE A 121 2.81 -4.65 -4.98
CA PHE A 121 1.71 -5.18 -5.77
C PHE A 121 1.29 -4.16 -6.83
N ALA A 122 1.43 -4.53 -8.09
CA ALA A 122 0.89 -3.75 -9.19
C ALA A 122 -0.62 -3.99 -9.31
N ALA A 123 -1.43 -3.03 -8.87
CA ALA A 123 -2.87 -3.05 -9.04
C ALA A 123 -3.27 -2.66 -10.46
N ILE A 124 -4.37 -3.26 -10.95
CA ILE A 124 -4.88 -3.03 -12.30
C ILE A 124 -5.43 -1.60 -12.42
N GLY A 125 -4.77 -0.78 -13.24
CA GLY A 125 -5.20 0.59 -13.52
C GLY A 125 -6.52 0.62 -14.30
N GLY A 126 -7.40 1.56 -13.98
CA GLY A 126 -8.70 1.73 -14.65
C GLY A 126 -9.85 0.91 -14.05
N ALA A 127 -9.56 -0.05 -13.18
CA ALA A 127 -10.56 -0.92 -12.55
C ALA A 127 -11.14 -0.38 -11.21
N GLY A 128 -11.15 0.94 -11.00
CA GLY A 128 -11.45 1.53 -9.68
C GLY A 128 -12.83 1.20 -9.12
N ALA A 129 -13.85 1.06 -9.98
CA ALA A 129 -15.19 0.65 -9.56
C ALA A 129 -15.24 -0.84 -9.18
N ALA A 130 -14.52 -1.70 -9.89
CA ALA A 130 -14.43 -3.13 -9.57
C ALA A 130 -13.65 -3.35 -8.26
N ILE A 131 -12.56 -2.61 -8.05
CA ILE A 131 -11.78 -2.65 -6.79
C ILE A 131 -12.66 -2.17 -5.63
N ALA A 132 -13.44 -1.10 -5.81
CA ALA A 132 -14.35 -0.61 -4.77
C ALA A 132 -15.41 -1.65 -4.37
N ALA A 133 -15.88 -2.49 -5.30
CA ALA A 133 -16.82 -3.55 -5.00
C ALA A 133 -16.24 -4.66 -4.10
N CYS A 134 -14.91 -4.73 -3.95
CA CYS A 134 -14.24 -5.64 -3.02
C CYS A 134 -14.07 -5.06 -1.61
N VAL A 135 -14.37 -3.77 -1.39
CA VAL A 135 -14.18 -3.10 -0.10
C VAL A 135 -15.42 -3.30 0.78
N GLN A 136 -15.23 -3.87 1.97
CA GLN A 136 -16.30 -4.19 2.91
C GLN A 136 -16.57 -3.08 3.94
N SER A 137 -15.54 -2.33 4.34
CA SER A 137 -15.63 -1.17 5.22
C SER A 137 -14.54 -0.13 4.89
N ALA A 138 -14.76 1.13 5.27
CA ALA A 138 -13.80 2.21 5.12
C ALA A 138 -13.92 3.21 6.28
N GLU A 139 -12.78 3.61 6.83
CA GLU A 139 -12.66 4.55 7.96
C GLU A 139 -11.63 5.64 7.62
N LEU A 140 -11.75 6.80 8.27
CA LEU A 140 -10.89 7.98 8.06
C LEU A 140 -10.03 8.28 9.29
#